data_AF-A0A2V5LG43-F1
#
_entry.id   AF-A0A2V5LG43-F1
#
_cell.length_a   1.000
_cell.length_b   1.000
_cell.length_c   1.000
_cell.angle_alpha   90.00
_cell.angle_beta   90.00
_cell.angle_gamma   90.00
#
_symmetry.space_group_name_H-M   'P 1'
#
loop_
_entity.id
_entity.type
_entity.pdbx_description
1 polymer ?
#
loop_
_entity_poly.entity_id
_entity_poly.type
_entity_poly.pdbx_seq_one_letter_code
_entity_poly.pdbx_strand_id
1 'polypeptide(L)'
;MTEAPSELALSNEALNSWTAERLFDASWAATVVQRAIRRLREECERKGRLRVFEVLNRYLTADRDDISYARLATKLRVAEATVKKLLYHMRQRYRFLLRDEVSQTVADPADVEDELRYLCGALAARSAKAA
;
A
#
# COMPACT_ATOMS: atom_id res chain seq x y z
N MET A 1 33.96 -8.16 49.55
CA MET A 1 33.95 -8.05 48.08
C MET A 1 32.95 -9.06 47.56
N THR A 2 31.69 -8.64 47.41
CA THR A 2 30.61 -9.44 46.81
C THR A 2 30.33 -8.82 45.46
N GLU A 3 30.62 -9.58 44.43
CA GLU A 3 30.64 -9.20 43.02
C GLU A 3 29.19 -8.98 42.53
N ALA A 4 28.82 -7.72 42.31
CA ALA A 4 27.95 -7.34 41.20
C ALA A 4 28.89 -6.67 40.19
N PRO A 5 28.83 -6.95 38.88
CA PRO A 5 27.58 -6.86 38.12
C PRO A 5 27.44 -7.90 36.98
N SER A 6 26.21 -8.27 36.67
CA SER A 6 25.87 -8.66 35.30
C SER A 6 24.55 -8.01 34.92
N GLU A 7 24.59 -6.68 34.82
CA GLU A 7 23.65 -5.85 34.06
C GLU A 7 23.78 -6.10 32.54
N LEU A 8 23.87 -7.36 32.13
CA LEU A 8 23.63 -7.76 30.75
C LEU A 8 22.21 -8.32 30.58
N ALA A 9 21.29 -7.84 31.42
CA ALA A 9 19.86 -7.90 31.17
C ALA A 9 19.39 -6.64 30.43
N LEU A 10 20.24 -6.01 29.61
CA LEU A 10 19.79 -5.05 28.61
C LEU A 10 19.17 -5.80 27.42
N SER A 11 17.93 -6.22 27.68
CA SER A 11 16.78 -6.25 26.79
C SER A 11 16.93 -6.90 25.42
N ASN A 12 16.77 -8.22 25.38
CA ASN A 12 16.27 -8.89 24.17
C ASN A 12 14.88 -8.32 23.75
N GLU A 13 14.11 -7.79 24.72
CA GLU A 13 12.89 -7.00 24.51
C GLU A 13 13.10 -5.72 23.69
N ALA A 14 14.31 -5.13 23.70
CA ALA A 14 14.63 -3.93 22.94
C ALA A 14 15.22 -4.24 21.55
N LEU A 15 15.72 -5.46 21.33
CA LEU A 15 16.43 -5.83 20.09
C LEU A 15 15.55 -6.31 18.94
N ASN A 16 14.28 -6.66 19.16
CA ASN A 16 13.38 -7.05 18.06
C ASN A 16 11.94 -6.64 18.32
N SER A 17 11.68 -5.34 18.20
CA SER A 17 10.31 -4.79 18.10
C SER A 17 9.43 -5.37 16.96
N TRP A 18 9.96 -6.25 16.10
CA TRP A 18 9.24 -6.99 15.06
C TRP A 18 9.59 -8.48 15.18
N THR A 19 8.58 -9.34 15.19
CA THR A 19 8.78 -10.78 15.02
C THR A 19 9.10 -11.09 13.55
N ALA A 20 9.71 -12.25 13.29
CA ALA A 20 10.05 -12.67 11.92
C ALA A 20 8.79 -12.74 11.03
N GLU A 21 7.67 -13.19 11.59
CA GLU A 21 6.37 -13.25 10.91
C GLU A 21 5.91 -11.85 10.49
N ARG A 22 5.96 -10.86 11.39
CA ARG A 22 5.54 -9.49 11.05
C ARG A 22 6.39 -8.87 9.96
N LEU A 23 7.70 -9.14 9.95
CA LEU A 23 8.59 -8.63 8.91
C LEU A 23 8.30 -9.29 7.55
N PHE A 24 8.02 -10.58 7.57
CA PHE A 24 7.56 -11.33 6.40
C PHE A 24 6.25 -10.75 5.87
N ASP A 25 5.24 -10.59 6.72
CA ASP A 25 3.92 -10.07 6.34
C ASP A 25 4.00 -8.66 5.77
N ALA A 26 4.78 -7.77 6.38
CA ALA A 26 4.96 -6.41 5.86
C ALA A 26 5.72 -6.40 4.51
N SER A 27 6.65 -7.32 4.30
CA SER A 27 7.37 -7.46 3.02
C SER A 27 6.48 -8.06 1.94
N TRP A 28 5.62 -9.00 2.31
CA TRP A 28 4.62 -9.56 1.41
C TRP A 28 3.55 -8.51 1.05
N ALA A 29 3.04 -7.75 2.03
CA ALA A 29 2.14 -6.62 1.80
C ALA A 29 2.73 -5.59 0.82
N ALA A 30 4.02 -5.24 0.96
CA ALA A 30 4.72 -4.37 0.02
C ALA A 30 4.76 -4.98 -1.40
N THR A 31 4.98 -6.31 -1.50
CA THR A 31 4.98 -7.02 -2.78
C THR A 31 3.60 -6.99 -3.44
N VAL A 32 2.52 -7.23 -2.67
CA VAL A 32 1.12 -7.13 -3.14
C VAL A 32 0.84 -5.74 -3.73
N VAL A 33 1.21 -4.68 -3.00
CA VAL A 33 1.05 -3.29 -3.47
C VAL A 33 1.84 -3.04 -4.76
N GLN A 34 3.11 -3.46 -4.82
CA GLN A 34 3.95 -3.29 -6.02
C GLN A 34 3.36 -4.01 -7.24
N ARG A 35 2.88 -5.24 -7.08
CA ARG A 35 2.25 -6.01 -8.17
C ARG A 35 0.95 -5.36 -8.63
N ALA A 36 0.09 -4.94 -7.71
CA ALA A 36 -1.17 -4.28 -8.03
C ALA A 36 -0.94 -2.96 -8.80
N ILE A 37 0.04 -2.14 -8.38
CA ILE A 37 0.41 -0.90 -9.07
C ILE A 37 0.98 -1.20 -10.47
N ARG A 38 1.85 -2.21 -10.61
CA ARG A 38 2.42 -2.60 -11.90
C ARG A 38 1.33 -3.04 -12.88
N ARG A 39 0.43 -3.94 -12.46
CA ARG A 39 -0.71 -4.40 -13.28
C ARG A 39 -1.61 -3.23 -13.67
N LEU A 40 -1.88 -2.30 -12.75
CA LEU A 40 -2.67 -1.11 -13.05
C LEU A 40 -1.99 -0.22 -14.10
N ARG A 41 -0.66 -0.06 -14.04
CA ARG A 41 0.13 0.68 -15.04
C ARG A 41 -0.03 0.04 -16.42
N GLU A 42 0.19 -1.26 -16.52
CA GLU A 42 0.09 -2.04 -17.78
C GLU A 42 -1.31 -1.97 -18.39
N GLU A 43 -2.36 -2.03 -17.56
CA GLU A 43 -3.74 -1.85 -18.02
C GLU A 43 -4.03 -0.43 -18.51
N CYS A 44 -3.45 0.58 -17.88
CA CYS A 44 -3.58 1.96 -18.34
C CYS A 44 -2.83 2.15 -19.65
N GLU A 45 -1.62 1.62 -19.76
CA GLU A 45 -0.76 1.67 -20.95
C GLU A 45 -1.45 1.02 -22.16
N ARG A 46 -1.97 -0.21 -22.03
CA ARG A 46 -2.74 -0.87 -23.10
C ARG A 46 -3.95 -0.07 -23.57
N LYS A 47 -4.52 0.78 -22.72
CA LYS A 47 -5.67 1.62 -23.05
C LYS A 47 -5.25 3.02 -23.55
N GLY A 48 -3.96 3.26 -23.80
CA GLY A 48 -3.44 4.57 -24.21
C GLY A 48 -3.49 5.64 -23.10
N ARG A 49 -3.58 5.21 -21.84
CA ARG A 49 -3.78 6.08 -20.66
C ARG A 49 -2.58 6.09 -19.71
N LEU A 50 -1.38 5.83 -20.22
CA LEU A 50 -0.16 5.84 -19.40
C LEU A 50 0.05 7.19 -18.70
N ARG A 51 -0.13 8.30 -19.41
CA ARG A 51 -0.03 9.66 -18.83
C ARG A 51 -1.04 9.91 -17.70
N VAL A 52 -2.24 9.34 -17.79
CA VAL A 52 -3.23 9.43 -16.71
C VAL A 52 -2.71 8.69 -15.48
N PHE A 53 -2.16 7.49 -15.66
CA PHE A 53 -1.56 6.72 -14.57
C PHE A 53 -0.40 7.47 -13.91
N GLU A 54 0.53 8.01 -14.68
CA GLU A 54 1.70 8.74 -14.16
C GLU A 54 1.27 9.93 -13.29
N VAL A 55 0.25 10.67 -13.71
CA VAL A 55 -0.25 11.84 -12.96
C VAL A 55 -1.08 11.43 -11.73
N LEU A 56 -1.87 10.37 -11.82
CA LEU A 56 -2.87 10.03 -10.80
C LEU A 56 -2.44 8.95 -9.79
N ASN A 57 -1.42 8.12 -10.06
CA ASN A 57 -1.11 6.96 -9.21
C ASN A 57 -0.82 7.33 -7.74
N ARG A 58 -0.14 8.46 -7.51
CA ARG A 58 0.19 8.93 -6.14
C ARG A 58 -1.04 9.36 -5.32
N TYR A 59 -2.21 9.48 -5.95
CA TYR A 59 -3.47 9.86 -5.30
C TYR A 59 -4.44 8.68 -5.16
N LEU A 60 -3.99 7.44 -5.40
CA LEU A 60 -4.84 6.26 -5.24
C LEU A 60 -5.29 6.05 -3.78
N THR A 61 -4.44 6.41 -2.82
CA THR A 61 -4.68 6.28 -1.37
C THR A 61 -4.90 7.61 -0.66
N ALA A 62 -4.75 8.75 -1.35
CA ALA A 62 -4.93 10.08 -0.75
C ALA A 62 -6.41 10.36 -0.40
N ASP A 63 -6.63 11.11 0.67
CA ASP A 63 -7.97 11.60 1.00
C ASP A 63 -8.44 12.65 -0.01
N ARG A 64 -9.75 12.87 -0.07
CA ARG A 64 -10.33 13.79 -1.05
C ARG A 64 -9.85 15.22 -0.83
N ASP A 65 -9.65 15.60 0.42
CA ASP A 65 -9.26 16.95 0.82
C ASP A 65 -7.80 17.26 0.47
N ASP A 66 -6.96 16.22 0.30
CA ASP A 66 -5.56 16.34 -0.12
C ASP A 66 -5.38 16.53 -1.64
N ILE A 67 -6.47 16.53 -2.41
CA ILE A 67 -6.43 16.47 -3.88
C ILE A 67 -6.91 17.78 -4.50
N SER A 68 -5.96 18.51 -5.09
CA SER A 68 -6.28 19.61 -5.99
C SER A 68 -6.71 19.10 -7.36
N TYR A 69 -8.02 18.86 -7.55
CA TYR A 69 -8.59 18.43 -8.83
C TYR A 69 -8.32 19.44 -9.96
N ALA A 70 -8.38 20.74 -9.66
CA ALA A 70 -8.02 21.82 -10.59
C ALA A 70 -6.61 21.65 -11.16
N ARG A 71 -5.61 21.44 -10.29
CA ARG A 71 -4.21 21.27 -10.73
C ARG A 71 -4.02 20.01 -11.57
N LEU A 72 -4.69 18.92 -11.22
CA LEU A 72 -4.64 17.67 -11.98
C LEU A 72 -5.33 17.80 -13.35
N ALA A 73 -6.45 18.52 -13.39
CA ALA A 73 -7.18 18.85 -14.62
C ALA A 73 -6.30 19.63 -15.59
N THR A 74 -5.59 20.66 -15.12
CA THR A 74 -4.61 21.40 -15.93
C THR A 74 -3.49 20.50 -16.46
N LYS A 75 -2.90 19.64 -15.61
CA LYS A 75 -1.82 18.72 -16.02
C LYS A 75 -2.25 17.72 -17.10
N LEU A 76 -3.49 17.24 -17.00
CA LEU A 76 -4.08 16.27 -17.92
C LEU A 76 -4.80 16.91 -19.11
N ARG A 77 -5.00 18.23 -19.11
CA ARG A 77 -5.77 18.99 -20.11
C ARG A 77 -7.20 18.45 -20.28
N VAL A 78 -7.87 18.17 -19.16
CA VAL A 78 -9.25 17.69 -19.11
C VAL A 78 -10.03 18.49 -18.06
N ALA A 79 -11.36 18.39 -18.07
CA ALA A 79 -12.19 18.98 -17.02
C ALA A 79 -11.98 18.29 -15.66
N GLU A 80 -12.16 19.03 -14.55
CA GLU A 80 -12.06 18.47 -13.19
C GLU A 80 -12.99 17.29 -12.96
N ALA A 81 -14.22 17.34 -13.51
CA ALA A 81 -15.17 16.25 -13.44
C ALA A 81 -14.62 14.96 -14.08
N THR A 82 -13.83 15.08 -15.16
CA THR A 82 -13.15 13.96 -15.80
C THR A 82 -12.06 13.38 -14.91
N VAL A 83 -11.27 14.23 -14.22
CA VAL A 83 -10.26 13.77 -13.26
C VAL A 83 -10.91 12.98 -12.13
N LYS A 84 -12.02 13.48 -11.57
CA LYS A 84 -12.77 12.77 -10.50
C LYS A 84 -13.21 11.39 -10.94
N LYS A 85 -13.76 11.26 -12.17
CA LYS A 85 -14.16 9.96 -12.74
C LYS A 85 -12.96 9.03 -13.00
N LEU A 86 -11.88 9.55 -13.58
CA LEU A 86 -10.66 8.77 -13.85
C LEU A 86 -10.07 8.22 -12.56
N LEU A 87 -9.93 9.08 -11.53
CA LEU A 87 -9.38 8.67 -10.24
C LEU A 87 -10.31 7.67 -9.54
N TYR A 88 -11.62 7.86 -9.58
CA TYR A 88 -12.59 6.91 -9.05
C TYR A 88 -12.42 5.52 -9.68
N HIS A 89 -12.40 5.43 -11.01
CA HIS A 89 -12.22 4.15 -11.71
C HIS A 89 -10.86 3.52 -11.43
N MET A 90 -9.79 4.32 -11.39
CA MET A 90 -8.47 3.82 -11.05
C MET A 90 -8.40 3.27 -9.62
N ARG A 91 -9.05 3.93 -8.65
CA ARG A 91 -9.16 3.45 -7.26
C ARG A 91 -9.95 2.15 -7.14
N GLN A 92 -11.04 2.03 -7.89
CA GLN A 92 -11.82 0.78 -7.94
C GLN A 92 -10.96 -0.35 -8.52
N ARG A 93 -10.27 -0.11 -9.64
CA ARG A 93 -9.42 -1.12 -10.26
C ARG A 93 -8.23 -1.49 -9.39
N TYR A 94 -7.58 -0.51 -8.76
CA TYR A 94 -6.49 -0.75 -7.82
C TYR A 94 -6.92 -1.66 -6.66
N ARG A 95 -8.08 -1.37 -6.05
CA ARG A 95 -8.64 -2.20 -4.98
C ARG A 95 -8.98 -3.61 -5.44
N PHE A 96 -9.51 -3.76 -6.65
CA PHE A 96 -9.74 -5.08 -7.25
C PHE A 96 -8.41 -5.85 -7.41
N LEU A 97 -7.37 -5.20 -7.94
CA LEU A 97 -6.07 -5.85 -8.15
C LEU A 97 -5.41 -6.25 -6.82
N LEU A 98 -5.54 -5.45 -5.77
CA LEU A 98 -5.07 -5.84 -4.43
C LEU A 98 -5.75 -7.11 -3.94
N ARG A 99 -7.08 -7.19 -4.05
CA ARG A 99 -7.85 -8.37 -3.67
C ARG A 99 -7.45 -9.59 -4.48
N ASP A 100 -7.28 -9.41 -5.78
CA ASP A 100 -6.90 -10.48 -6.71
C ASP A 100 -5.50 -11.05 -6.41
N GLU A 101 -4.57 -10.24 -5.91
CA GLU A 101 -3.26 -10.73 -5.44
C GLU A 101 -3.38 -11.49 -4.11
N VAL A 102 -4.18 -10.99 -3.16
CA VAL A 102 -4.38 -11.65 -1.85
C VAL A 102 -5.18 -12.95 -2.00
N SER A 103 -6.17 -12.98 -2.89
CA SER A 103 -6.98 -14.16 -3.15
C SER A 103 -6.19 -15.36 -3.68
N GLN A 104 -5.00 -15.13 -4.23
CA GLN A 104 -4.10 -16.20 -4.67
C GLN A 104 -3.35 -16.88 -3.52
N THR A 105 -3.41 -16.31 -2.32
CA THR A 105 -2.63 -16.77 -1.15
C THR A 105 -3.50 -17.28 0.00
N VAL A 106 -4.76 -16.86 0.07
CA VAL A 106 -5.72 -17.34 1.08
C VAL A 106 -6.32 -18.68 0.68
N ALA A 107 -6.64 -19.51 1.67
CA ALA A 107 -7.30 -20.79 1.45
C ALA A 107 -8.80 -20.62 1.18
N ASP A 108 -9.46 -19.69 1.90
CA ASP A 108 -10.87 -19.35 1.72
C ASP A 108 -11.01 -17.95 1.08
N PRO A 109 -11.71 -17.81 -0.05
CA PRO A 109 -12.03 -16.51 -0.64
C PRO A 109 -12.77 -15.54 0.31
N ALA A 110 -13.46 -16.03 1.34
CA ALA A 110 -14.13 -15.19 2.33
C ALA A 110 -13.14 -14.37 3.18
N ASP A 111 -11.91 -14.86 3.34
CA ASP A 111 -10.89 -14.24 4.20
C ASP A 111 -10.15 -13.06 3.53
N VAL A 112 -10.37 -12.83 2.23
CA VAL A 112 -9.61 -11.84 1.44
C VAL A 112 -9.66 -10.43 2.04
N GLU A 113 -10.82 -9.97 2.52
CA GLU A 113 -10.95 -8.63 3.09
C GLU A 113 -10.24 -8.49 4.43
N ASP A 114 -10.28 -9.54 5.25
CA ASP A 114 -9.66 -9.55 6.56
C ASP A 114 -8.15 -9.64 6.45
N GLU A 115 -7.65 -10.49 5.54
CA GLU A 115 -6.24 -10.58 5.21
C GLU A 115 -5.72 -9.27 4.63
N LEU A 116 -6.43 -8.66 3.67
CA LEU A 116 -6.03 -7.37 3.11
C LEU A 116 -5.94 -6.28 4.18
N ARG A 117 -6.86 -6.26 5.15
CA ARG A 117 -6.84 -5.32 6.28
C ARG A 117 -5.63 -5.55 7.19
N TYR A 118 -5.33 -6.81 7.50
CA TYR A 118 -4.16 -7.19 8.29
C TYR A 118 -2.86 -6.71 7.64
N LEU A 119 -2.67 -7.00 6.35
CA LEU A 119 -1.49 -6.59 5.59
C LEU A 119 -1.32 -5.08 5.48
N CYS A 120 -2.41 -4.34 5.30
CA CYS A 120 -2.36 -2.89 5.32
C CYS A 120 -1.85 -2.38 6.68
N GLY A 121 -2.29 -2.98 7.79
CA GLY A 121 -1.81 -2.67 9.13
C GLY A 121 -0.32 -3.01 9.32
N ALA A 122 0.10 -4.19 8.89
CA ALA A 122 1.50 -4.62 8.95
C ALA A 122 2.42 -3.69 8.15
N LEU A 123 2.01 -3.30 6.94
CA LEU A 123 2.77 -2.36 6.12
C LEU A 123 2.85 -0.96 6.76
N ALA A 124 1.73 -0.44 7.27
CA ALA A 124 1.67 0.87 7.90
C ALA A 124 2.56 0.95 9.16
N ALA A 125 2.48 -0.06 10.03
CA ALA A 125 3.31 -0.16 11.22
C ALA A 125 4.80 -0.18 10.87
N ARG A 126 5.19 -0.85 9.78
CA ARG A 126 6.59 -0.88 9.32
C ARG A 126 7.04 0.50 8.84
N SER A 127 6.21 1.19 8.06
CA SER A 127 6.56 2.53 7.56
C SER A 127 6.67 3.58 8.67
N ALA A 128 5.82 3.51 9.70
CA ALA A 128 5.81 4.49 10.79
C ALA A 128 7.06 4.40 11.68
N LYS A 129 7.72 3.24 11.71
CA LYS A 129 8.93 3.00 12.50
C LYS A 129 10.23 3.23 11.71
N ALA A 130 10.12 3.24 10.37
CA ALA A 130 11.23 3.57 9.48
C ALA A 130 11.38 5.09 9.27
N ALA A 131 10.35 5.87 9.62
CA ALA A 131 10.33 7.33 9.61
C ALA A 131 10.81 7.89 10.96
#